data_AF-A0A537HUD7-F1
#
_entry.id   AF-A0A537HUD7-F1
#
_cell.length_a   1.000
_cell.length_b   1.000
_cell.length_c   1.000
_cell.angle_alpha   90.00
_cell.angle_beta   90.00
_cell.angle_gamma   90.00
#
_symmetry.space_group_name_H-M   'P 1'
#
loop_
_entity.id
_entity.type
_entity.pdbx_description
1 polymer ?
#
loop_
_entity_poly.entity_id
_entity_poly.type
_entity_poly.pdbx_seq_one_letter_code
_entity_poly.pdbx_strand_id
1 'polypeptide(L)'
;MKKWFILLGVVAVITAFTTVTNKHENNPEEIKEAVNKSLPLLQNTSHLFLENAGGCQSCHHQDLTAVSLSMAKEKGFKVNDTILTEIFDTIQQIIRHEKAVLMQNDDPVAIVMSNGYRLWALWANQYKSTKVVEMMVKNLMQRQTGEGSWVSPNPRPPLEYYSLSATALMVAAIQYYAPASMKQEAIQRIEKARTWMMHKVPETNEERIFQLLGLKWINGDKNFIQQQAQKLLATQREDGGWSQLTNLETDAYATGQALYALHETGQLKTDDPAYQKGISFLLKTQYEDGSWKVKSRSIPFVPFVFSGFPHDKDQFISAAGTNWASMALIPAVK
;
A
#
# COMPACT_ATOMS: atom_id res chain seq x y z
N MET A 1 -87.57 13.82 0.30
CA MET A 1 -86.71 14.22 1.45
C MET A 1 -85.96 13.01 1.98
N LYS A 2 -84.64 12.91 1.72
CA LYS A 2 -83.65 12.24 2.59
C LYS A 2 -82.26 12.45 1.97
N LYS A 3 -81.48 13.30 2.64
CA LYS A 3 -80.06 13.61 2.36
C LYS A 3 -79.20 12.44 2.83
N TRP A 4 -78.27 11.95 2.00
CA TRP A 4 -77.16 11.14 2.47
C TRP A 4 -75.86 11.73 1.93
N PHE A 5 -75.10 12.36 2.83
CA PHE A 5 -73.72 12.80 2.63
C PHE A 5 -72.83 11.55 2.68
N ILE A 6 -72.02 11.31 1.65
CA ILE A 6 -70.91 10.36 1.72
C ILE A 6 -69.64 11.19 1.81
N LEU A 7 -69.06 11.22 3.02
CA LEU A 7 -67.76 11.78 3.34
C LEU A 7 -66.71 10.74 2.91
N LEU A 8 -65.96 11.01 1.84
CA LEU A 8 -64.79 10.20 1.46
C LEU A 8 -63.59 10.65 2.30
N GLY A 9 -63.27 9.85 3.32
CA GLY A 9 -62.05 10.01 4.11
C GLY A 9 -60.83 9.60 3.29
N VAL A 10 -59.91 10.53 3.06
CA VAL A 10 -58.57 10.25 2.53
C VAL A 10 -57.71 9.73 3.67
N VAL A 11 -57.44 8.42 3.69
CA VAL A 11 -56.40 7.84 4.55
C VAL A 11 -55.11 7.84 3.76
N ALA A 12 -54.25 8.83 4.01
CA ALA A 12 -52.87 8.82 3.54
C ALA A 12 -52.06 7.86 4.43
N VAL A 13 -51.77 6.66 3.93
CA VAL A 13 -50.80 5.75 4.55
C VAL A 13 -49.40 6.26 4.18
N ILE A 14 -48.79 7.02 5.09
CA ILE A 14 -47.36 7.34 5.00
C ILE A 14 -46.61 6.11 5.52
N THR A 15 -46.18 5.23 4.61
CA THR A 15 -45.18 4.20 4.93
C THR A 15 -43.84 4.90 5.12
N ALA A 16 -43.44 5.09 6.37
CA ALA A 16 -42.07 5.45 6.70
C ALA A 16 -41.16 4.26 6.37
N PHE A 17 -40.46 4.32 5.24
CA PHE A 17 -39.29 3.48 5.01
C PHE A 17 -38.17 3.98 5.92
N THR A 18 -38.12 3.48 7.15
CA THR A 18 -36.86 3.48 7.89
C THR A 18 -35.99 2.43 7.22
N THR A 19 -35.12 2.84 6.31
CA THR A 19 -33.95 2.04 5.95
C THR A 19 -33.11 1.90 7.22
N VAL A 20 -33.35 0.82 7.96
CA VAL A 20 -32.37 0.30 8.91
C VAL A 20 -31.21 -0.13 8.04
N THR A 21 -30.26 0.78 7.83
CA THR A 21 -28.93 0.38 7.39
C THR A 21 -28.37 -0.44 8.53
N ASN A 22 -28.61 -1.75 8.51
CA ASN A 22 -27.81 -2.66 9.32
C ASN A 22 -26.37 -2.37 8.93
N LYS A 23 -25.65 -1.67 9.82
CA LYS A 23 -24.22 -1.44 9.69
C LYS A 23 -23.60 -2.83 9.79
N HIS A 24 -23.40 -3.47 8.65
CA HIS A 24 -22.81 -4.80 8.57
C HIS A 24 -21.33 -4.65 8.89
N GLU A 25 -21.03 -4.59 10.20
CA GLU A 25 -19.68 -4.62 10.72
C GLU A 25 -19.21 -6.08 10.73
N ASN A 26 -18.07 -6.37 10.10
CA ASN A 26 -17.48 -7.69 10.11
C ASN A 26 -17.04 -8.04 11.53
N ASN A 27 -17.06 -9.33 11.85
CA ASN A 27 -16.68 -9.83 13.17
C ASN A 27 -15.19 -9.53 13.44
N PRO A 28 -14.84 -8.77 14.50
CA PRO A 28 -13.44 -8.47 14.83
C PRO A 28 -12.56 -9.72 15.04
N GLU A 29 -13.13 -10.82 15.55
CA GLU A 29 -12.38 -12.07 15.74
C GLU A 29 -12.07 -12.75 14.40
N GLU A 30 -12.96 -12.66 13.42
CA GLU A 30 -12.73 -13.18 12.05
C GLU A 30 -11.63 -12.38 11.35
N ILE A 31 -11.62 -11.05 11.50
CA ILE A 31 -10.55 -10.18 10.99
C ILE A 31 -9.21 -10.56 11.65
N LYS A 32 -9.20 -10.76 12.97
CA LYS A 32 -8.01 -11.16 13.71
C LYS A 32 -7.49 -12.53 13.29
N GLU A 33 -8.39 -13.49 13.07
CA GLU A 33 -8.06 -14.82 12.55
C GLU A 33 -7.43 -14.72 11.16
N ALA A 34 -8.01 -13.93 10.26
CA ALA A 34 -7.48 -13.71 8.91
C ALA A 34 -6.05 -13.15 8.94
N VAL A 35 -5.78 -12.16 9.83
CA VAL A 35 -4.41 -11.64 10.03
C VAL A 35 -3.49 -12.72 10.59
N ASN A 36 -3.93 -13.50 11.59
CA ASN A 36 -3.13 -14.57 12.18
C ASN A 36 -2.78 -15.71 11.20
N LYS A 37 -3.58 -15.94 10.15
CA LYS A 37 -3.25 -16.87 9.06
C LYS A 37 -2.17 -16.30 8.14
N SER A 38 -2.24 -15.02 7.82
CA SER A 38 -1.31 -14.35 6.89
C SER A 38 0.09 -14.13 7.45
N LEU A 39 0.21 -13.71 8.72
CA LEU A 39 1.50 -13.31 9.30
C LEU A 39 2.56 -14.43 9.30
N PRO A 40 2.26 -15.69 9.67
CA PRO A 40 3.22 -16.79 9.55
C PRO A 40 3.71 -17.00 8.11
N LEU A 41 2.81 -16.93 7.14
CA LEU A 41 3.13 -17.11 5.73
C LEU A 41 4.06 -15.99 5.22
N LEU A 42 3.76 -14.73 5.57
CA LEU A 42 4.57 -13.57 5.22
C LEU A 42 5.98 -13.62 5.82
N GLN A 43 6.09 -14.02 7.09
CA GLN A 43 7.40 -14.20 7.76
C GLN A 43 8.22 -15.31 7.10
N ASN A 44 7.60 -16.45 6.82
CA ASN A 44 8.25 -17.59 6.18
C ASN A 44 8.77 -17.23 4.78
N THR A 45 7.96 -16.55 3.97
CA THR A 45 8.38 -16.18 2.62
C THR A 45 9.48 -15.11 2.60
N SER A 46 9.49 -14.21 3.59
CA SER A 46 10.58 -13.24 3.75
C SER A 46 11.92 -13.95 3.90
N HIS A 47 12.00 -14.97 4.78
CA HIS A 47 13.23 -15.72 5.01
C HIS A 47 13.62 -16.58 3.79
N LEU A 48 12.70 -17.42 3.31
CA LEU A 48 12.99 -18.35 2.21
C LEU A 48 13.36 -17.65 0.90
N PHE A 49 12.77 -16.48 0.62
CA PHE A 49 13.19 -15.71 -0.55
C PHE A 49 14.63 -15.21 -0.41
N LEU A 50 15.02 -14.68 0.76
CA LEU A 50 16.40 -14.22 0.99
C LEU A 50 17.40 -15.37 0.83
N GLU A 51 17.08 -16.53 1.42
CA GLU A 51 17.91 -17.73 1.30
C GLU A 51 18.07 -18.16 -0.17
N ASN A 52 16.97 -18.27 -0.91
CA ASN A 52 16.98 -18.79 -2.28
C ASN A 52 17.42 -17.77 -3.34
N ALA A 53 17.32 -16.46 -3.06
CA ALA A 53 17.76 -15.40 -3.95
C ALA A 53 19.23 -15.01 -3.75
N GLY A 54 20.00 -15.78 -2.97
CA GLY A 54 21.41 -15.50 -2.68
C GLY A 54 21.61 -14.19 -1.90
N GLY A 55 20.68 -13.87 -0.98
CA GLY A 55 20.70 -12.64 -0.19
C GLY A 55 20.16 -11.40 -0.91
N CYS A 56 19.62 -11.53 -2.13
CA CYS A 56 18.95 -10.43 -2.80
C CYS A 56 17.62 -10.11 -2.13
N GLN A 57 17.43 -8.83 -1.80
CA GLN A 57 16.21 -8.34 -1.19
C GLN A 57 15.15 -7.96 -2.23
N SER A 58 13.89 -8.21 -1.90
CA SER A 58 12.72 -7.87 -2.70
C SER A 58 11.75 -6.91 -1.96
N CYS A 59 11.16 -6.03 -2.77
CA CYS A 59 10.07 -5.14 -2.40
C CYS A 59 8.79 -5.87 -1.94
N HIS A 60 8.51 -7.08 -2.45
CA HIS A 60 7.28 -7.82 -2.13
C HIS A 60 7.43 -8.85 -1.01
N HIS A 61 8.64 -9.37 -0.75
CA HIS A 61 8.87 -10.36 0.32
C HIS A 61 9.56 -9.80 1.56
N GLN A 62 10.40 -8.77 1.45
CA GLN A 62 11.08 -8.18 2.60
C GLN A 62 10.50 -6.81 2.93
N ASP A 63 10.46 -5.88 1.98
CA ASP A 63 10.11 -4.48 2.31
C ASP A 63 8.65 -4.31 2.73
N LEU A 64 7.71 -4.72 1.89
CA LEU A 64 6.28 -4.70 2.24
C LEU A 64 5.97 -5.58 3.45
N THR A 65 6.69 -6.69 3.61
CA THR A 65 6.56 -7.56 4.78
C THR A 65 7.01 -6.83 6.04
N ALA A 66 8.14 -6.14 6.03
CA ALA A 66 8.59 -5.35 7.18
C ALA A 66 7.59 -4.26 7.57
N VAL A 67 6.94 -3.60 6.60
CA VAL A 67 5.86 -2.64 6.91
C VAL A 67 4.67 -3.35 7.58
N SER A 68 4.22 -4.47 6.99
CA SER A 68 3.08 -5.25 7.49
C SER A 68 3.33 -5.82 8.90
N LEU A 69 4.51 -6.36 9.13
CA LEU A 69 4.94 -6.89 10.43
C LEU A 69 5.09 -5.78 11.48
N SER A 70 5.55 -4.59 11.09
CA SER A 70 5.60 -3.44 11.99
C SER A 70 4.22 -3.07 12.49
N MET A 71 3.27 -2.87 11.57
CA MET A 71 1.88 -2.55 11.89
C MET A 71 1.24 -3.63 12.76
N ALA A 72 1.49 -4.91 12.44
CA ALA A 72 0.99 -6.03 13.21
C ALA A 72 1.53 -6.02 14.64
N LYS A 73 2.85 -5.80 14.81
CA LYS A 73 3.50 -5.71 16.12
C LYS A 73 2.96 -4.55 16.95
N GLU A 74 2.80 -3.36 16.36
CA GLU A 74 2.20 -2.19 17.02
C GLU A 74 0.76 -2.45 17.49
N LYS A 75 0.01 -3.25 16.72
CA LYS A 75 -1.35 -3.68 17.06
C LYS A 75 -1.40 -4.87 18.05
N GLY A 76 -0.26 -5.37 18.50
CA GLY A 76 -0.16 -6.45 19.49
C GLY A 76 -0.23 -7.87 18.93
N PHE A 77 -0.11 -8.06 17.61
CA PHE A 77 0.04 -9.38 17.01
C PHE A 77 1.42 -9.97 17.32
N LYS A 78 1.47 -11.31 17.37
CA LYS A 78 2.74 -12.03 17.53
C LYS A 78 3.56 -11.93 16.23
N VAL A 79 4.68 -11.24 16.31
CA VAL A 79 5.67 -11.10 15.24
C VAL A 79 7.00 -11.66 15.72
N ASN A 80 7.72 -12.35 14.84
CA ASN A 80 9.05 -12.85 15.09
C ASN A 80 10.09 -11.73 14.86
N ASP A 81 10.64 -11.21 15.95
CA ASP A 81 11.64 -10.13 15.90
C ASP A 81 12.93 -10.53 15.16
N THR A 82 13.25 -11.81 15.08
CA THR A 82 14.39 -12.29 14.29
C THR A 82 14.19 -12.06 12.79
N ILE A 83 12.95 -12.18 12.28
CA ILE A 83 12.64 -11.93 10.87
C ILE A 83 12.77 -10.44 10.54
N LEU A 84 12.24 -9.55 11.40
CA LEU A 84 12.43 -8.12 11.23
C LEU A 84 13.92 -7.74 11.27
N THR A 85 14.68 -8.32 12.20
CA THR A 85 16.13 -8.11 12.30
C THR A 85 16.86 -8.56 11.03
N GLU A 86 16.55 -9.75 10.51
CA GLU A 86 17.11 -10.28 9.25
C GLU A 86 16.86 -9.34 8.07
N ILE A 87 15.62 -8.82 7.94
CA ILE A 87 15.28 -7.84 6.89
C ILE A 87 16.14 -6.59 7.03
N PHE A 88 16.21 -5.97 8.22
CA PHE A 88 16.96 -4.72 8.40
C PHE A 88 18.46 -4.91 8.25
N ASP A 89 19.02 -6.01 8.73
CA ASP A 89 20.45 -6.32 8.56
C ASP A 89 20.79 -6.50 7.09
N THR A 90 19.93 -7.19 6.33
CA THR A 90 20.06 -7.35 4.88
C THR A 90 20.00 -5.99 4.16
N ILE A 91 19.04 -5.14 4.50
CA ILE A 91 18.96 -3.76 3.98
C ILE A 91 20.28 -3.04 4.21
N GLN A 92 20.78 -3.03 5.45
CA GLN A 92 22.01 -2.32 5.79
C GLN A 92 23.22 -2.91 5.06
N GLN A 93 23.28 -4.23 4.87
CA GLN A 93 24.34 -4.89 4.12
C GLN A 93 24.33 -4.47 2.64
N ILE A 94 23.17 -4.44 2.00
CA ILE A 94 23.03 -4.03 0.60
C ILE A 94 23.49 -2.59 0.42
N ILE A 95 22.98 -1.65 1.24
CA ILE A 95 23.37 -0.24 1.13
C ILE A 95 24.88 -0.06 1.37
N ARG A 96 25.47 -0.81 2.30
CA ARG A 96 26.93 -0.79 2.53
C ARG A 96 27.72 -1.30 1.32
N HIS A 97 27.25 -2.35 0.66
CA HIS A 97 27.88 -2.90 -0.53
C HIS A 97 27.79 -1.94 -1.72
N GLU A 98 26.65 -1.26 -1.88
CA GLU A 98 26.38 -0.28 -2.93
C GLU A 98 27.05 1.09 -2.68
N LYS A 99 27.73 1.27 -1.54
CA LYS A 99 28.29 2.57 -1.13
C LYS A 99 29.12 3.24 -2.23
N ALA A 100 29.97 2.49 -2.94
CA ALA A 100 30.83 3.05 -3.98
C ALA A 100 30.03 3.60 -5.16
N VAL A 101 29.06 2.84 -5.66
CA VAL A 101 28.21 3.27 -6.80
C VAL A 101 27.26 4.40 -6.41
N LEU A 102 26.72 4.37 -5.17
CA LEU A 102 25.90 5.46 -4.64
C LEU A 102 26.68 6.78 -4.52
N MET A 103 27.96 6.73 -4.14
CA MET A 103 28.83 7.93 -4.06
C MET A 103 29.06 8.57 -5.42
N GLN A 104 29.10 7.77 -6.48
CA GLN A 104 29.37 8.22 -7.85
C GLN A 104 28.07 8.50 -8.62
N ASN A 105 26.91 8.17 -8.05
CA ASN A 105 25.62 8.13 -8.73
C ASN A 105 25.63 7.25 -9.99
N ASP A 106 26.37 6.14 -9.94
CA ASP A 106 26.56 5.19 -11.04
C ASP A 106 25.71 3.91 -10.85
N ASP A 107 24.80 3.91 -9.88
CA ASP A 107 23.87 2.80 -9.68
C ASP A 107 22.76 2.82 -10.75
N PRO A 108 22.25 1.66 -11.19
CA PRO A 108 21.25 1.61 -12.26
C PRO A 108 19.97 2.38 -11.92
N VAL A 109 19.35 3.07 -12.88
CA VAL A 109 18.01 3.69 -12.68
C VAL A 109 16.97 2.63 -12.27
N ALA A 110 17.17 1.38 -12.69
CA ALA A 110 16.37 0.22 -12.35
C ALA A 110 16.18 -0.02 -10.84
N ILE A 111 17.03 0.51 -9.95
CA ILE A 111 16.90 0.26 -8.51
C ILE A 111 16.03 1.28 -7.78
N VAL A 112 15.52 2.31 -8.46
CA VAL A 112 14.73 3.40 -7.85
C VAL A 112 13.56 2.86 -7.04
N MET A 113 12.78 1.93 -7.61
CA MET A 113 11.62 1.36 -6.91
C MET A 113 12.04 0.47 -5.73
N SER A 114 13.02 -0.40 -5.90
CA SER A 114 13.54 -1.23 -4.81
C SER A 114 14.07 -0.40 -3.65
N ASN A 115 14.81 0.69 -3.93
CA ASN A 115 15.28 1.61 -2.89
C ASN A 115 14.13 2.37 -2.23
N GLY A 116 13.09 2.76 -2.99
CA GLY A 116 11.89 3.37 -2.44
C GLY A 116 11.18 2.49 -1.42
N TYR A 117 10.92 1.23 -1.76
CA TYR A 117 10.30 0.26 -0.83
C TYR A 117 11.19 -0.06 0.37
N ARG A 118 12.51 -0.21 0.16
CA ARG A 118 13.49 -0.40 1.23
C ARG A 118 13.48 0.74 2.23
N LEU A 119 13.49 1.98 1.75
CA LEU A 119 13.40 3.15 2.62
C LEU A 119 12.05 3.16 3.33
N TRP A 120 10.96 2.71 2.68
CA TRP A 120 9.65 2.58 3.31
C TRP A 120 9.68 1.62 4.50
N ALA A 121 10.24 0.43 4.30
CA ALA A 121 10.43 -0.53 5.39
C ALA A 121 11.18 0.11 6.57
N LEU A 122 12.22 0.90 6.31
CA LEU A 122 12.98 1.60 7.36
C LEU A 122 12.12 2.65 8.10
N TRP A 123 11.46 3.59 7.40
CA TRP A 123 10.75 4.67 8.10
C TRP A 123 9.47 4.19 8.78
N ALA A 124 8.77 3.20 8.20
CA ALA A 124 7.59 2.59 8.81
C ALA A 124 7.94 1.92 10.14
N ASN A 125 9.17 1.42 10.29
CA ASN A 125 9.68 0.80 11.51
C ASN A 125 10.46 1.77 12.41
N GLN A 126 10.35 3.08 12.19
CA GLN A 126 11.04 4.12 12.98
C GLN A 126 12.57 3.93 13.02
N TYR A 127 13.13 3.32 11.97
CA TYR A 127 14.56 3.06 11.89
C TYR A 127 15.32 4.38 11.80
N LYS A 128 16.32 4.57 12.67
CA LYS A 128 17.11 5.81 12.72
C LYS A 128 17.98 5.94 11.48
N SER A 129 18.06 7.15 10.93
CA SER A 129 18.95 7.43 9.80
C SER A 129 20.39 7.07 10.13
N THR A 130 21.11 6.54 9.13
CA THR A 130 22.55 6.30 9.18
C THR A 130 23.21 7.01 8.01
N LYS A 131 24.54 7.20 8.05
CA LYS A 131 25.27 7.83 6.93
C LYS A 131 25.04 7.13 5.59
N VAL A 132 24.86 5.81 5.59
CA VAL A 132 24.63 5.05 4.35
C VAL A 132 23.21 5.24 3.82
N VAL A 133 22.21 5.36 4.70
CA VAL A 133 20.83 5.74 4.33
C VAL A 133 20.79 7.16 3.76
N GLU A 134 21.46 8.10 4.43
CA GLU A 134 21.62 9.48 3.95
C GLU A 134 22.26 9.57 2.55
N MET A 135 23.27 8.73 2.28
CA MET A 135 23.91 8.64 0.97
C MET A 135 22.96 8.13 -0.12
N MET A 136 22.17 7.09 0.18
CA MET A 136 21.13 6.60 -0.73
C MET A 136 20.10 7.68 -1.04
N VAL A 137 19.64 8.42 -0.04
CA VAL A 137 18.66 9.51 -0.23
C VAL A 137 19.27 10.65 -1.06
N LYS A 138 20.52 11.02 -0.79
CA LYS A 138 21.24 12.02 -1.60
C LYS A 138 21.34 11.59 -3.07
N ASN A 139 21.62 10.33 -3.33
CA ASN A 139 21.63 9.77 -4.69
C ASN A 139 20.25 9.88 -5.35
N LEU A 140 19.19 9.45 -4.65
CA LEU A 140 17.81 9.54 -5.15
C LEU A 140 17.39 10.97 -5.44
N MET A 141 17.82 11.94 -4.63
CA MET A 141 17.59 13.37 -4.89
C MET A 141 18.12 13.78 -6.27
N GLN A 142 19.28 13.28 -6.72
CA GLN A 142 19.84 13.61 -8.04
C GLN A 142 19.03 13.05 -9.22
N ARG A 143 18.09 12.14 -8.97
CA ARG A 143 17.27 11.47 -10.01
C ARG A 143 15.93 12.16 -10.28
N GLN A 144 15.61 13.24 -9.55
CA GLN A 144 14.37 13.97 -9.78
C GLN A 144 14.38 14.59 -11.18
N THR A 145 13.31 14.39 -11.94
CA THR A 145 13.18 14.97 -13.28
C THR A 145 13.02 16.49 -13.23
N GLY A 146 13.15 17.13 -14.40
CA GLY A 146 12.85 18.56 -14.59
C GLY A 146 11.43 18.96 -14.16
N GLU A 147 10.48 18.02 -14.16
CA GLU A 147 9.09 18.23 -13.75
C GLU A 147 8.84 18.00 -12.26
N GLY A 148 9.79 17.39 -11.54
CA GLY A 148 9.67 17.11 -10.10
C GLY A 148 9.32 15.66 -9.74
N SER A 149 9.14 14.79 -10.72
CA SER A 149 8.80 13.38 -10.55
C SER A 149 10.03 12.47 -10.50
N TRP A 150 9.82 11.18 -10.20
CA TRP A 150 10.76 10.09 -10.45
C TRP A 150 10.18 9.09 -11.46
N VAL A 151 11.06 8.36 -12.14
CA VAL A 151 10.70 7.36 -13.14
C VAL A 151 10.90 5.95 -12.57
N SER A 152 9.96 5.05 -12.86
CA SER A 152 10.15 3.61 -12.72
C SER A 152 10.51 3.06 -14.11
N PRO A 153 11.78 2.77 -14.41
CA PRO A 153 12.19 2.37 -15.76
C PRO A 153 11.80 0.93 -16.11
N ASN A 154 11.50 0.12 -15.10
CA ASN A 154 11.17 -1.29 -15.28
C ASN A 154 9.66 -1.46 -15.49
N PRO A 155 9.21 -2.16 -16.55
CA PRO A 155 7.80 -2.39 -16.80
C PRO A 155 7.29 -3.64 -16.05
N ARG A 156 7.32 -3.61 -14.71
CA ARG A 156 6.88 -4.71 -13.83
C ARG A 156 5.63 -4.35 -13.02
N PRO A 157 4.46 -4.22 -13.67
CA PRO A 157 3.25 -3.78 -12.98
C PRO A 157 2.70 -4.85 -12.03
N PRO A 158 1.95 -4.44 -10.99
CA PRO A 158 1.68 -3.05 -10.61
C PRO A 158 2.82 -2.36 -9.82
N LEU A 159 3.60 -3.13 -9.07
CA LEU A 159 4.46 -2.64 -8.00
C LEU A 159 5.66 -1.80 -8.47
N GLU A 160 6.16 -2.06 -9.68
CA GLU A 160 7.30 -1.37 -10.27
C GLU A 160 6.94 -0.98 -11.70
N TYR A 161 6.22 0.15 -11.86
CA TYR A 161 5.76 0.58 -13.18
C TYR A 161 5.47 2.07 -13.27
N TYR A 162 4.76 2.63 -12.29
CA TYR A 162 4.16 3.97 -12.42
C TYR A 162 5.01 5.06 -11.76
N SER A 163 5.11 6.22 -12.44
CA SER A 163 5.81 7.40 -11.91
C SER A 163 5.20 7.98 -10.65
N LEU A 164 3.90 7.81 -10.40
CA LEU A 164 3.29 8.24 -9.13
C LEU A 164 3.79 7.39 -7.95
N SER A 165 3.87 6.07 -8.10
CA SER A 165 4.47 5.18 -7.09
C SER A 165 5.94 5.54 -6.85
N ALA A 166 6.70 5.75 -7.92
CA ALA A 166 8.09 6.17 -7.81
C ALA A 166 8.23 7.53 -7.10
N THR A 167 7.45 8.52 -7.50
CA THR A 167 7.53 9.86 -6.92
C THR A 167 7.14 9.86 -5.45
N ALA A 168 6.08 9.14 -5.08
CA ALA A 168 5.59 9.06 -3.70
C ALA A 168 6.61 8.43 -2.74
N LEU A 169 7.21 7.30 -3.12
CA LEU A 169 8.22 6.63 -2.30
C LEU A 169 9.49 7.48 -2.16
N MET A 170 9.96 8.09 -3.27
CA MET A 170 11.18 8.89 -3.28
C MET A 170 11.03 10.18 -2.48
N VAL A 171 9.90 10.87 -2.62
CA VAL A 171 9.67 12.12 -1.89
C VAL A 171 9.47 11.87 -0.38
N ALA A 172 8.84 10.76 -0.01
CA ALA A 172 8.77 10.33 1.39
C ALA A 172 10.17 10.01 1.94
N ALA A 173 10.98 9.26 1.21
CA ALA A 173 12.37 8.99 1.62
C ALA A 173 13.17 10.28 1.87
N ILE A 174 13.02 11.30 1.01
CA ILE A 174 13.63 12.61 1.20
C ILE A 174 13.09 13.29 2.47
N GLN A 175 11.77 13.26 2.70
CA GLN A 175 11.15 13.83 3.90
C GLN A 175 11.64 13.18 5.20
N TYR A 176 11.86 11.87 5.22
CA TYR A 176 12.28 11.13 6.43
C TYR A 176 13.79 11.11 6.65
N TYR A 177 14.58 11.08 5.58
CA TYR A 177 15.99 10.71 5.66
C TYR A 177 16.96 11.64 4.93
N ALA A 178 16.51 12.78 4.39
CA ALA A 178 17.45 13.74 3.81
C ALA A 178 18.48 14.20 4.86
N PRO A 179 19.77 14.28 4.49
CA PRO A 179 20.80 14.76 5.41
C PRO A 179 20.48 16.16 5.91
N ALA A 180 20.74 16.43 7.20
CA ALA A 180 20.48 17.75 7.79
C ALA A 180 21.17 18.90 7.04
N SER A 181 22.36 18.64 6.46
CA SER A 181 23.11 19.59 5.64
C SER A 181 22.43 19.96 4.31
N MET A 182 21.47 19.15 3.84
CA MET A 182 20.75 19.34 2.57
C MET A 182 19.28 19.74 2.78
N LYS A 183 18.91 20.17 3.99
CA LYS A 183 17.52 20.48 4.35
C LYS A 183 16.82 21.42 3.37
N GLN A 184 17.49 22.47 2.90
CA GLN A 184 16.89 23.44 1.96
C GLN A 184 16.64 22.83 0.58
N GLU A 185 17.60 22.04 0.07
CA GLU A 185 17.43 21.32 -1.19
C GLU A 185 16.30 20.28 -1.06
N ALA A 186 16.25 19.54 0.04
CA ALA A 186 15.17 18.59 0.32
C ALA A 186 13.79 19.26 0.28
N ILE A 187 13.62 20.42 0.93
CA ILE A 187 12.37 21.19 0.91
C ILE A 187 11.99 21.57 -0.53
N GLN A 188 12.93 22.07 -1.33
CA GLN A 188 12.66 22.45 -2.73
C GLN A 188 12.22 21.25 -3.58
N ARG A 189 12.89 20.10 -3.41
CA ARG A 189 12.54 18.87 -4.14
C ARG A 189 11.18 18.33 -3.72
N ILE A 190 10.87 18.36 -2.43
CA ILE A 190 9.57 17.96 -1.87
C ILE A 190 8.46 18.85 -2.46
N GLU A 191 8.64 20.16 -2.49
CA GLU A 191 7.62 21.09 -3.01
C GLU A 191 7.40 20.89 -4.52
N LYS A 192 8.47 20.66 -5.27
CA LYS A 192 8.39 20.36 -6.70
C LYS A 192 7.62 19.07 -6.97
N ALA A 193 7.92 18.01 -6.21
CA ALA A 193 7.22 16.73 -6.29
C ALA A 193 5.74 16.87 -5.90
N ARG A 194 5.45 17.60 -4.82
CA ARG A 194 4.08 17.91 -4.38
C ARG A 194 3.29 18.61 -5.49
N THR A 195 3.87 19.64 -6.10
CA THR A 195 3.26 20.36 -7.22
C THR A 195 2.97 19.41 -8.38
N TRP A 196 3.94 18.59 -8.79
CA TRP A 196 3.75 17.61 -9.86
C TRP A 196 2.63 16.61 -9.53
N MET A 197 2.63 16.06 -8.31
CA MET A 197 1.61 15.09 -7.88
C MET A 197 0.20 15.69 -7.86
N MET A 198 0.05 16.98 -7.55
CA MET A 198 -1.26 17.66 -7.58
C MET A 198 -1.78 17.92 -9.00
N HIS A 199 -0.89 18.04 -10.00
CA HIS A 199 -1.26 18.23 -11.40
C HIS A 199 -1.44 16.92 -12.18
N LYS A 200 -0.75 15.85 -11.77
CA LYS A 200 -0.83 14.55 -12.44
C LYS A 200 -2.22 13.93 -12.23
N VAL A 201 -2.88 13.57 -13.33
CA VAL A 201 -4.11 12.78 -13.31
C VAL A 201 -3.74 11.29 -13.25
N PRO A 202 -4.16 10.55 -12.20
CA PRO A 202 -3.90 9.12 -12.11
C PRO A 202 -4.88 8.30 -12.97
N GLU A 203 -4.38 7.30 -13.68
CA GLU A 203 -5.19 6.47 -14.59
C GLU A 203 -5.53 5.11 -13.97
N THR A 204 -4.61 4.56 -13.17
CA THR A 204 -4.73 3.22 -12.56
C THR A 204 -5.03 3.27 -11.06
N ASN A 205 -5.39 2.14 -10.45
CA ASN A 205 -5.60 2.09 -9.00
C ASN A 205 -4.30 2.46 -8.27
N GLU A 206 -3.21 1.78 -8.60
CA GLU A 206 -1.85 2.02 -8.09
C GLU A 206 -1.47 3.51 -8.09
N GLU A 207 -1.71 4.22 -9.19
CA GLU A 207 -1.45 5.66 -9.27
C GLU A 207 -2.33 6.50 -8.33
N ARG A 208 -3.62 6.19 -8.20
CA ARG A 208 -4.53 6.88 -7.25
C ARG A 208 -4.06 6.67 -5.82
N ILE A 209 -3.65 5.45 -5.49
CA ILE A 209 -3.15 5.06 -4.17
C ILE A 209 -1.90 5.86 -3.82
N PHE A 210 -0.88 5.82 -4.68
CA PHE A 210 0.38 6.48 -4.39
C PHE A 210 0.30 8.02 -4.51
N GLN A 211 -0.68 8.56 -5.25
CA GLN A 211 -0.99 9.98 -5.18
C GLN A 211 -1.44 10.39 -3.76
N LEU A 212 -2.36 9.62 -3.16
CA LEU A 212 -2.85 9.86 -1.80
C LEU A 212 -1.75 9.67 -0.76
N LEU A 213 -1.05 8.54 -0.81
CA LEU A 213 0.00 8.21 0.15
C LEU A 213 1.16 9.20 0.10
N GLY A 214 1.68 9.49 -1.10
CA GLY A 214 2.80 10.41 -1.24
C GLY A 214 2.46 11.82 -0.75
N LEU A 215 1.27 12.33 -1.07
CA LEU A 215 0.83 13.63 -0.55
C LEU A 215 0.64 13.60 0.97
N LYS A 216 0.09 12.53 1.53
CA LYS A 216 -0.03 12.36 2.98
C LYS A 216 1.33 12.37 3.68
N TRP A 217 2.30 11.61 3.17
CA TRP A 217 3.64 11.47 3.77
C TRP A 217 4.44 12.79 3.76
N ILE A 218 4.18 13.69 2.81
CA ILE A 218 4.85 14.99 2.72
C ILE A 218 3.99 16.17 3.18
N ASN A 219 2.93 15.91 3.95
CA ASN A 219 2.01 16.95 4.47
C ASN A 219 1.43 17.84 3.35
N GLY A 220 0.96 17.21 2.27
CA GLY A 220 0.28 17.87 1.15
C GLY A 220 -1.09 18.44 1.52
N ASP A 221 -1.71 19.12 0.56
CA ASP A 221 -2.99 19.82 0.76
C ASP A 221 -4.13 18.84 1.15
N LYS A 222 -4.72 19.07 2.32
CA LYS A 222 -5.75 18.19 2.90
C LYS A 222 -7.04 18.16 2.06
N ASN A 223 -7.43 19.29 1.45
CA ASN A 223 -8.64 19.36 0.64
C ASN A 223 -8.44 18.59 -0.67
N PHE A 224 -7.26 18.70 -1.29
CA PHE A 224 -6.90 17.92 -2.46
C PHE A 224 -6.88 16.43 -2.14
N ILE A 225 -6.26 16.02 -1.03
CA ILE A 225 -6.25 14.62 -0.57
C ILE A 225 -7.68 14.10 -0.39
N GLN A 226 -8.55 14.87 0.28
CA GLN A 226 -9.96 14.50 0.46
C GLN A 226 -10.68 14.32 -0.88
N GLN A 227 -10.48 15.23 -1.84
CA GLN A 227 -11.11 15.13 -3.16
C GLN A 227 -10.64 13.89 -3.94
N GLN A 228 -9.34 13.57 -3.93
CA GLN A 228 -8.84 12.37 -4.62
C GLN A 228 -9.28 11.09 -3.89
N ALA A 229 -9.39 11.11 -2.55
CA ALA A 229 -9.89 9.99 -1.78
C ALA A 229 -11.35 9.69 -2.11
N GLN A 230 -12.19 10.71 -2.28
CA GLN A 230 -13.58 10.53 -2.74
C GLN A 230 -13.64 9.91 -4.15
N LYS A 231 -12.74 10.31 -5.06
CA LYS A 231 -12.67 9.69 -6.40
C LYS A 231 -12.25 8.23 -6.33
N LEU A 232 -11.29 7.88 -5.48
CA LEU A 232 -10.91 6.48 -5.26
C LEU A 232 -12.06 5.69 -4.60
N LEU A 233 -12.75 6.27 -3.63
CA LEU A 233 -13.89 5.62 -2.99
C LEU A 233 -15.02 5.33 -3.99
N ALA A 234 -15.25 6.25 -4.93
CA ALA A 234 -16.24 6.07 -6.00
C ALA A 234 -15.89 4.95 -7.00
N THR A 235 -14.67 4.41 -6.98
CA THR A 235 -14.30 3.22 -7.79
C THR A 235 -14.47 1.90 -7.05
N GLN A 236 -14.97 1.89 -5.81
CA GLN A 236 -15.34 0.66 -5.11
C GLN A 236 -16.43 -0.06 -5.91
N ARG A 237 -16.26 -1.37 -6.11
CA ARG A 237 -17.21 -2.21 -6.84
C ARG A 237 -18.30 -2.76 -5.92
N GLU A 238 -19.34 -3.33 -6.53
CA GLU A 238 -20.48 -3.92 -5.80
C GLU A 238 -20.06 -5.06 -4.87
N ASP A 239 -19.02 -5.81 -5.23
CA ASP A 239 -18.42 -6.87 -4.41
C ASP A 239 -17.63 -6.34 -3.20
N GLY A 240 -17.49 -5.01 -3.08
CA GLY A 240 -16.80 -4.32 -1.99
C GLY A 240 -15.32 -4.05 -2.25
N GLY A 241 -14.72 -4.58 -3.30
CA GLY A 241 -13.28 -4.41 -3.56
C GLY A 241 -12.96 -3.38 -4.65
N TRP A 242 -11.66 -3.32 -4.97
CA TRP A 242 -11.08 -2.55 -6.06
C TRP A 242 -10.31 -3.46 -7.01
N SER A 243 -10.16 -3.01 -8.25
CA SER A 243 -9.39 -3.67 -9.31
C SER A 243 -8.14 -2.88 -9.66
N GLN A 244 -7.03 -3.55 -9.98
CA GLN A 244 -5.79 -2.87 -10.40
C GLN A 244 -6.01 -1.94 -11.62
N LEU A 245 -6.74 -2.42 -12.61
CA LEU A 245 -7.15 -1.70 -13.83
C LEU A 245 -8.66 -1.84 -14.01
N THR A 246 -9.30 -0.88 -14.69
CA THR A 246 -10.76 -0.83 -14.85
C THR A 246 -11.35 -2.06 -15.54
N ASN A 247 -10.59 -2.73 -16.41
CA ASN A 247 -10.99 -3.90 -17.16
C ASN A 247 -10.56 -5.25 -16.54
N LEU A 248 -9.96 -5.23 -15.34
CA LEU A 248 -9.59 -6.43 -14.61
C LEU A 248 -10.63 -6.76 -13.53
N GLU A 249 -10.61 -8.00 -13.06
CA GLU A 249 -11.38 -8.40 -11.88
C GLU A 249 -10.90 -7.67 -10.62
N THR A 250 -11.77 -7.65 -9.62
CA THR A 250 -11.44 -7.19 -8.28
C THR A 250 -10.39 -8.11 -7.66
N ASP A 251 -9.39 -7.57 -6.98
CA ASP A 251 -8.35 -8.37 -6.34
C ASP A 251 -7.91 -7.81 -4.98
N ALA A 252 -7.23 -8.65 -4.21
CA ALA A 252 -6.79 -8.32 -2.86
C ALA A 252 -5.67 -7.28 -2.82
N TYR A 253 -4.85 -7.18 -3.87
CA TYR A 253 -3.78 -6.19 -3.96
C TYR A 253 -4.38 -4.78 -4.04
N ALA A 254 -5.25 -4.55 -5.02
CA ALA A 254 -5.89 -3.25 -5.22
C ALA A 254 -6.85 -2.89 -4.08
N THR A 255 -7.59 -3.87 -3.55
CA THR A 255 -8.50 -3.67 -2.41
C THR A 255 -7.74 -3.33 -1.14
N GLY A 256 -6.70 -4.09 -0.81
CA GLY A 256 -5.86 -3.83 0.37
C GLY A 256 -5.19 -2.46 0.30
N GLN A 257 -4.63 -2.09 -0.86
CA GLN A 257 -4.08 -0.77 -1.08
C GLN A 257 -5.10 0.36 -0.89
N ALA A 258 -6.30 0.23 -1.47
CA ALA A 258 -7.36 1.23 -1.37
C ALA A 258 -7.77 1.47 0.07
N LEU A 259 -8.05 0.41 0.82
CA LEU A 259 -8.40 0.50 2.23
C LEU A 259 -7.26 1.12 3.04
N TYR A 260 -6.02 0.66 2.83
CA TYR A 260 -4.84 1.20 3.52
C TYR A 260 -4.69 2.70 3.26
N ALA A 261 -4.69 3.15 2.00
CA ALA A 261 -4.47 4.55 1.67
C ALA A 261 -5.60 5.46 2.15
N LEU A 262 -6.86 5.03 2.01
CA LEU A 262 -8.01 5.78 2.50
C LEU A 262 -7.99 5.91 4.03
N HIS A 263 -7.54 4.88 4.75
CA HIS A 263 -7.37 4.92 6.19
C HIS A 263 -6.19 5.79 6.63
N GLU A 264 -5.02 5.62 6.02
CA GLU A 264 -3.78 6.34 6.33
C GLU A 264 -3.94 7.86 6.12
N THR A 265 -4.70 8.23 5.09
CA THR A 265 -5.06 9.64 4.82
C THR A 265 -6.15 10.19 5.74
N GLY A 266 -6.72 9.36 6.62
CA GLY A 266 -7.80 9.73 7.54
C GLY A 266 -9.14 9.95 6.87
N GLN A 267 -9.29 9.52 5.62
CA GLN A 267 -10.49 9.74 4.81
C GLN A 267 -11.52 8.62 4.96
N LEU A 268 -11.12 7.48 5.53
CA LEU A 268 -12.01 6.36 5.79
C LEU A 268 -11.70 5.70 7.13
N LYS A 269 -12.70 5.67 8.02
CA LYS A 269 -12.60 4.98 9.32
C LYS A 269 -12.87 3.50 9.15
N THR A 270 -12.31 2.69 10.03
CA THR A 270 -12.47 1.23 9.95
C THR A 270 -13.91 0.79 10.14
N ASP A 271 -14.75 1.55 10.83
CA ASP A 271 -16.18 1.27 11.02
C ASP A 271 -17.08 1.86 9.93
N ASP A 272 -16.52 2.52 8.91
CA ASP A 272 -17.28 3.03 7.78
C ASP A 272 -17.85 1.88 6.92
N PRO A 273 -19.12 1.96 6.44
CA PRO A 273 -19.70 0.92 5.60
C PRO A 273 -18.86 0.56 4.36
N ALA A 274 -18.20 1.53 3.72
CA ALA A 274 -17.35 1.25 2.57
C ALA A 274 -16.07 0.50 2.97
N TYR A 275 -15.48 0.83 4.13
CA TYR A 275 -14.35 0.08 4.68
C TYR A 275 -14.76 -1.36 4.97
N GLN A 276 -15.89 -1.53 5.65
CA GLN A 276 -16.41 -2.84 6.02
C GLN A 276 -16.73 -3.72 4.80
N LYS A 277 -17.27 -3.15 3.71
CA LYS A 277 -17.43 -3.89 2.45
C LYS A 277 -16.10 -4.40 1.87
N GLY A 278 -15.05 -3.58 1.90
CA GLY A 278 -13.72 -4.00 1.47
C GLY A 278 -13.13 -5.08 2.36
N ILE A 279 -13.34 -5.00 3.68
CA ILE A 279 -12.95 -6.06 4.61
C ILE A 279 -13.72 -7.35 4.31
N SER A 280 -15.03 -7.30 4.07
CA SER A 280 -15.82 -8.47 3.68
C SER A 280 -15.32 -9.11 2.40
N PHE A 281 -14.92 -8.31 1.40
CA PHE A 281 -14.27 -8.82 0.19
C PHE A 281 -12.98 -9.58 0.52
N LEU A 282 -12.10 -8.99 1.33
CA LEU A 282 -10.83 -9.63 1.70
C LEU A 282 -11.06 -10.94 2.47
N LEU A 283 -11.93 -10.94 3.49
CA LEU A 283 -12.26 -12.14 4.26
C LEU A 283 -12.82 -13.26 3.37
N LYS A 284 -13.77 -12.93 2.48
CA LYS A 284 -14.40 -13.88 1.56
C LYS A 284 -13.41 -14.50 0.56
N THR A 285 -12.35 -13.78 0.20
CA THR A 285 -11.41 -14.17 -0.86
C THR A 285 -10.07 -14.70 -0.34
N GLN A 286 -9.89 -14.76 0.99
CA GLN A 286 -8.71 -15.36 1.60
C GLN A 286 -8.74 -16.88 1.40
N TYR A 287 -7.59 -17.46 1.06
CA TYR A 287 -7.42 -18.90 1.02
C TYR A 287 -7.22 -19.46 2.43
N GLU A 288 -7.45 -20.77 2.60
CA GLU A 288 -7.31 -21.44 3.91
C GLU A 288 -5.91 -21.27 4.53
N ASP A 289 -4.87 -21.17 3.70
CA ASP A 289 -3.48 -20.95 4.09
C ASP A 289 -3.15 -19.48 4.47
N GLY A 290 -4.14 -18.59 4.43
CA GLY A 290 -4.01 -17.17 4.73
C GLY A 290 -3.59 -16.30 3.55
N SER A 291 -3.34 -16.88 2.38
CA SER A 291 -2.90 -16.12 1.20
C SER A 291 -4.07 -15.51 0.42
N TRP A 292 -3.75 -14.52 -0.42
CA TRP A 292 -4.62 -14.10 -1.52
C TRP A 292 -3.87 -14.28 -2.84
N LYS A 293 -4.44 -15.05 -3.75
CA LYS A 293 -3.90 -15.18 -5.10
C LYS A 293 -4.13 -13.89 -5.88
N VAL A 294 -3.06 -13.33 -6.44
CA VAL A 294 -3.13 -12.21 -7.39
C VAL A 294 -2.44 -12.65 -8.68
N LYS A 295 -3.09 -12.48 -9.82
CA LYS A 295 -2.52 -12.89 -11.11
C LYS A 295 -1.44 -11.91 -11.54
N SER A 296 -0.24 -12.40 -11.84
CA SER A 296 0.85 -11.57 -12.34
C SER A 296 0.54 -11.02 -13.74
N ARG A 297 0.89 -9.74 -13.94
CA ARG A 297 0.87 -9.04 -15.22
C ARG A 297 2.27 -8.70 -15.73
N SER A 298 3.29 -9.06 -14.97
CA SER A 298 4.68 -8.81 -15.32
C SER A 298 5.22 -9.93 -16.20
N ILE A 299 6.01 -9.58 -17.20
CA ILE A 299 6.71 -10.54 -18.05
C ILE A 299 7.98 -11.01 -17.30
N PRO A 300 8.19 -12.32 -17.11
CA PRO A 300 9.39 -12.81 -16.43
C PRO A 300 10.62 -12.64 -17.34
N PHE A 301 11.62 -11.91 -16.86
CA PHE A 301 12.93 -11.76 -17.52
C PHE A 301 14.11 -12.00 -16.57
N VAL A 302 13.84 -12.18 -15.27
CA VAL A 302 14.81 -12.62 -14.27
C VAL A 302 14.59 -14.11 -13.95
N PRO A 303 15.64 -14.85 -13.55
CA PRO A 303 15.49 -16.24 -13.12
C PRO A 303 14.43 -16.37 -12.01
N PHE A 304 13.63 -17.43 -12.10
CA PHE A 304 12.64 -17.74 -11.08
C PHE A 304 13.32 -18.14 -9.78
N VAL A 305 12.88 -17.55 -8.68
CA VAL A 305 13.30 -17.91 -7.32
C VAL A 305 12.07 -18.37 -6.55
N PHE A 306 12.13 -19.57 -5.99
CA PHE A 306 11.07 -20.07 -5.12
C PHE A 306 11.16 -19.38 -3.75
N SER A 307 10.05 -18.80 -3.31
CA SER A 307 9.95 -18.01 -2.07
C SER A 307 9.21 -18.74 -0.95
N GLY A 308 8.75 -19.97 -1.18
CA GLY A 308 7.87 -20.68 -0.24
C GLY A 308 6.45 -20.12 -0.14
N PHE A 309 6.11 -19.07 -0.89
CA PHE A 309 4.75 -18.55 -0.97
C PHE A 309 3.93 -19.34 -2.01
N PRO A 310 2.64 -19.63 -1.77
CA PRO A 310 1.78 -20.36 -2.70
C PRO A 310 1.60 -19.61 -4.05
N HIS A 311 0.92 -20.26 -4.99
CA HIS A 311 0.51 -19.71 -6.30
C HIS A 311 1.58 -19.70 -7.39
N ASP A 312 2.57 -20.59 -7.34
CA ASP A 312 3.55 -20.83 -8.41
C ASP A 312 4.22 -19.53 -8.90
N LYS A 313 4.11 -19.22 -10.20
CA LYS A 313 4.65 -17.99 -10.81
C LYS A 313 4.02 -16.70 -10.30
N ASP A 314 2.84 -16.78 -9.68
CA ASP A 314 2.11 -15.66 -9.12
C ASP A 314 2.52 -15.36 -7.67
N GLN A 315 3.44 -16.14 -7.08
CA GLN A 315 3.85 -16.02 -5.68
C GLN A 315 4.33 -14.62 -5.28
N PHE A 316 5.05 -13.92 -6.17
CA PHE A 316 5.63 -12.61 -5.89
C PHE A 316 4.55 -11.54 -5.70
N ILE A 317 3.62 -11.45 -6.65
CA ILE A 317 2.53 -10.48 -6.58
C ILE A 317 1.46 -10.91 -5.57
N SER A 318 1.30 -12.21 -5.33
CA SER A 318 0.39 -12.73 -4.30
C SER A 318 0.92 -12.42 -2.90
N ALA A 319 2.24 -12.50 -2.67
CA ALA A 319 2.85 -12.05 -1.41
C ALA A 319 2.66 -10.53 -1.20
N ALA A 320 2.82 -9.72 -2.26
CA ALA A 320 2.50 -8.30 -2.18
C ALA A 320 1.02 -8.05 -1.89
N GLY A 321 0.12 -8.80 -2.54
CA GLY A 321 -1.33 -8.74 -2.31
C GLY A 321 -1.70 -9.09 -0.88
N THR A 322 -1.13 -10.16 -0.32
CA THR A 322 -1.33 -10.55 1.08
C THR A 322 -0.77 -9.53 2.06
N ASN A 323 0.38 -8.89 1.76
CA ASN A 323 0.89 -7.78 2.56
C ASN A 323 -0.11 -6.62 2.61
N TRP A 324 -0.61 -6.15 1.45
CA TRP A 324 -1.60 -5.07 1.38
C TRP A 324 -2.93 -5.42 2.06
N ALA A 325 -3.44 -6.63 1.83
CA ALA A 325 -4.65 -7.10 2.49
C ALA A 325 -4.48 -7.15 4.02
N SER A 326 -3.33 -7.64 4.50
CA SER A 326 -3.02 -7.68 5.93
C SER A 326 -2.94 -6.28 6.53
N MET A 327 -2.25 -5.34 5.87
CA MET A 327 -2.17 -3.94 6.32
C MET A 327 -3.54 -3.24 6.37
N ALA A 328 -4.50 -3.64 5.52
CA ALA A 328 -5.86 -3.16 5.58
C ALA A 328 -6.69 -3.81 6.71
N LEU A 329 -6.45 -5.08 7.04
CA LEU A 329 -7.18 -5.79 8.10
C LEU A 329 -6.71 -5.37 9.50
N ILE A 330 -5.40 -5.17 9.70
CA ILE A 330 -4.78 -4.89 11.01
C ILE A 330 -5.47 -3.74 11.77
N PRO A 331 -5.74 -2.55 11.17
CA PRO A 331 -6.38 -1.45 11.89
C PRO A 331 -7.81 -1.75 12.36
N ALA A 332 -8.51 -2.66 11.69
CA ALA A 332 -9.91 -3.00 11.96
C ALA A 332 -10.10 -3.98 13.12
N VAL A 333 -9.01 -4.56 13.65
CA VAL A 333 -9.03 -5.39 14.85
C VAL A 333 -9.20 -4.48 16.07
N LYS A 334 -10.11 -4.81 16.98
CA LYS A 334 -10.38 -3.99 18.18
C LYS A 334 -9.42 -4.31 19.31
#